data_AF-A0A9X1XNL0-F1
#
_entry.id   AF-A0A9X1XNL0-F1
#
_cell.length_a   1.000
_cell.length_b   1.000
_cell.length_c   1.000
_cell.angle_alpha   90.00
_cell.angle_beta   90.00
_cell.angle_gamma   90.00
#
_symmetry.space_group_name_H-M   'P 1'
#
loop_
_entity.id
_entity.type
_entity.pdbx_description
1 polymer ?
#
loop_
_entity_poly.entity_id
_entity_poly.type
_entity_poly.pdbx_seq_one_letter_code
_entity_poly.pdbx_strand_id
1 'polypeptide(L)'
;MNHWKAIWDSYHLNATLKWLFYDIMKHASLIDKILVFVSLVLVVTSLILVFTSSLFNALWTVAIGEIILFARLPTLKGSLIDSEFGDKNNNFLPHDDKHHQESRYLLFKKSLRSKHITSSHVKDCYELLETQLEIAGSAGSVLKKFASFSGGVLLGFSTAVWRQLDTSELLYVGSALVALCLFVMFVLLLIPSKVEKLREMKYFMQLYCKECE
;
A
#
# COMPACT_ATOMS: atom_id res chain seq x y z
N MET A 1 2.62 13.24 27.55
CA MET A 1 2.10 12.49 26.37
C MET A 1 3.14 11.45 26.00
N ASN A 2 2.79 10.18 25.76
CA ASN A 2 3.80 9.18 25.43
C ASN A 2 4.36 9.46 24.01
N HIS A 3 5.60 9.95 23.92
CA HIS A 3 6.24 10.33 22.65
C HIS A 3 6.30 9.17 21.67
N TRP A 4 6.57 7.96 22.15
CA TRP A 4 6.54 6.74 21.35
C TRP A 4 5.18 6.52 20.68
N LYS A 5 4.09 6.61 21.45
CA LYS A 5 2.72 6.47 20.92
C LYS A 5 2.40 7.55 19.89
N ALA A 6 2.81 8.79 20.14
CA ALA A 6 2.58 9.89 19.21
C ALA A 6 3.31 9.68 17.86
N ILE A 7 4.53 9.17 17.88
CA ILE A 7 5.32 8.85 16.68
C ILE A 7 4.74 7.63 15.96
N TRP A 8 4.42 6.57 16.71
CA TRP A 8 3.78 5.35 16.19
C TRP A 8 2.48 5.66 15.45
N ASP A 9 1.57 6.41 16.09
CA ASP A 9 0.28 6.77 15.49
C ASP A 9 0.47 7.68 14.26
N SER A 10 1.46 8.57 14.28
CA SER A 10 1.76 9.44 13.13
C SER A 10 2.20 8.65 11.90
N TYR A 11 2.90 7.52 12.08
CA TYR A 11 3.31 6.67 10.97
C TYR A 11 2.22 5.66 10.56
N HIS A 12 1.62 4.96 11.53
CA HIS A 12 0.71 3.85 11.24
C HIS A 12 -0.75 4.26 10.97
N LEU A 13 -1.19 5.42 11.44
CA LEU A 13 -2.54 5.92 11.19
C LEU A 13 -2.52 7.02 10.13
N ASN A 14 -1.62 7.99 10.26
CA ASN A 14 -1.66 9.20 9.43
C ASN A 14 -0.86 9.07 8.14
N ALA A 15 0.32 8.44 8.16
CA ALA A 15 1.15 8.23 6.96
C ALA A 15 0.74 6.98 6.15
N THR A 16 -0.57 6.73 6.02
CA THR A 16 -1.11 5.58 5.26
C THR A 16 -1.56 6.01 3.86
N LEU A 17 -1.52 5.09 2.89
CA LEU A 17 -2.02 5.35 1.53
C LEU A 17 -3.50 5.78 1.50
N LYS A 18 -4.31 5.26 2.43
CA LYS A 18 -5.71 5.64 2.58
C LYS A 18 -5.85 7.11 2.98
N TRP A 19 -5.10 7.56 3.98
CA TRP A 19 -5.11 8.95 4.42
C TRP A 19 -4.51 9.87 3.36
N LEU A 20 -3.44 9.43 2.70
CA LEU A 20 -2.87 10.15 1.56
C LEU A 20 -3.92 10.36 0.46
N PHE A 21 -4.65 9.31 0.07
CA PHE A 21 -5.71 9.42 -0.93
C PHE A 21 -6.84 10.34 -0.46
N TYR A 22 -7.24 10.26 0.80
CA TYR A 22 -8.23 11.15 1.38
C TYR A 22 -7.79 12.62 1.32
N ASP A 23 -6.55 12.93 1.71
CA ASP A 23 -6.02 14.30 1.68
C ASP A 23 -5.81 14.80 0.25
N ILE A 24 -5.37 13.94 -0.68
CA ILE A 24 -5.34 14.25 -2.11
C ILE A 24 -6.74 14.62 -2.60
N MET A 25 -7.74 13.78 -2.31
CA MET A 25 -9.11 14.03 -2.74
C MET A 25 -9.71 15.26 -2.07
N LYS A 26 -9.31 15.62 -0.84
CA LYS A 26 -9.77 16.84 -0.18
C LYS A 26 -9.34 18.09 -0.94
N HIS A 27 -8.07 18.15 -1.33
CA HIS A 27 -7.45 19.30 -2.00
C HIS A 27 -7.59 19.29 -3.53
N ALA A 28 -8.02 18.18 -4.10
CA ALA A 28 -8.31 18.06 -5.53
C ALA A 28 -9.39 19.05 -6.01
N SER A 29 -9.23 19.52 -7.25
CA SER A 29 -10.24 20.30 -7.94
C SER A 29 -11.54 19.51 -8.12
N LEU A 30 -12.67 20.19 -8.27
CA LEU A 30 -13.97 19.54 -8.46
C LEU A 30 -13.99 18.67 -9.74
N ILE A 31 -13.25 19.11 -10.77
CA ILE A 31 -13.09 18.37 -12.03
C ILE A 31 -12.32 17.07 -11.80
N ASP A 32 -11.20 17.11 -11.07
CA ASP A 32 -10.41 15.90 -10.80
C ASP A 32 -11.16 14.92 -9.88
N LYS A 33 -11.96 15.43 -8.93
CA LYS A 33 -12.85 14.60 -8.09
C LYS A 33 -13.84 13.82 -8.94
N ILE A 34 -14.49 14.49 -9.90
CA ILE A 34 -15.43 13.84 -10.83
C ILE A 34 -14.70 12.83 -11.71
N LEU A 35 -13.51 13.16 -12.24
CA LEU A 35 -12.73 12.25 -13.08
C LEU A 35 -12.30 10.97 -12.35
N VAL A 36 -11.85 11.08 -11.09
CA VAL A 36 -11.51 9.90 -10.27
C VAL A 36 -12.75 9.06 -10.01
N PHE A 37 -13.90 9.69 -9.71
CA PHE A 37 -15.16 8.98 -9.51
C PHE A 37 -15.63 8.25 -10.76
N VAL A 38 -15.63 8.92 -11.92
CA VAL A 38 -15.98 8.33 -13.22
C VAL A 38 -15.04 7.18 -13.56
N SER A 39 -13.74 7.32 -13.32
CA SER A 39 -12.78 6.24 -13.54
C SER A 39 -13.04 5.03 -12.62
N LEU A 40 -13.33 5.26 -11.34
CA LEU A 40 -13.70 4.17 -10.41
C LEU A 40 -14.94 3.42 -10.90
N VAL A 41 -15.97 4.14 -11.35
CA VAL A 41 -17.20 3.55 -11.91
C VAL A 41 -16.90 2.76 -13.19
N LEU A 42 -16.03 3.27 -14.08
CA LEU A 42 -15.61 2.58 -15.29
C LEU A 42 -14.87 1.27 -14.98
N VAL A 43 -13.99 1.26 -13.98
CA VAL A 43 -13.27 0.05 -13.54
C VAL A 43 -14.23 -0.99 -12.94
N VAL A 44 -15.18 -0.57 -12.11
CA VAL A 44 -16.16 -1.50 -11.50
C VAL A 44 -17.12 -2.06 -12.56
N THR A 45 -17.64 -1.22 -13.46
CA THR A 45 -18.56 -1.65 -14.52
C THR A 45 -17.87 -2.57 -15.52
N SER A 46 -16.60 -2.32 -15.85
CA SER A 46 -15.81 -3.19 -16.71
C SER A 46 -15.50 -4.54 -16.08
N LEU A 47 -15.21 -4.60 -14.77
CA LEU A 47 -15.10 -5.87 -14.03
C LEU A 47 -16.38 -6.71 -14.16
N ILE A 48 -17.56 -6.09 -14.06
CA ILE A 48 -18.86 -6.78 -14.24
C ILE A 48 -19.04 -7.23 -15.71
N LEU A 49 -18.63 -6.40 -16.68
CA LEU A 49 -18.70 -6.69 -18.12
C LEU A 49 -17.77 -7.82 -18.55
N VAL A 50 -16.64 -8.05 -17.86
CA VAL A 50 -15.76 -9.21 -18.08
C VAL A 50 -16.51 -10.53 -17.81
N PHE A 51 -17.44 -10.55 -16.85
CA PHE A 51 -18.20 -11.75 -16.50
C PHE A 51 -19.49 -11.92 -17.31
N THR A 52 -19.89 -10.92 -18.11
CA THR A 52 -21.21 -10.90 -18.76
C THR A 52 -21.17 -10.61 -20.27
N SER A 53 -20.07 -10.11 -20.84
CA SER A 53 -19.98 -9.69 -22.25
C SER A 53 -18.64 -10.05 -22.92
N SER A 54 -18.49 -9.69 -24.21
CA SER A 54 -17.24 -9.84 -24.98
C SER A 54 -16.04 -9.19 -24.28
N LEU A 55 -15.03 -10.02 -24.02
CA LEU A 55 -13.76 -9.69 -23.37
C LEU A 55 -13.07 -8.43 -23.94
N PHE A 56 -13.24 -8.18 -25.23
CA PHE A 56 -12.62 -7.04 -25.92
C PHE A 56 -13.16 -5.68 -25.46
N ASN A 57 -14.47 -5.54 -25.23
CA ASN A 57 -15.07 -4.25 -24.83
C ASN A 57 -14.76 -3.90 -23.37
N ALA A 58 -14.67 -4.92 -22.51
CA ALA A 58 -14.32 -4.74 -21.11
C ALA A 58 -12.87 -4.26 -20.95
N LEU A 59 -11.93 -4.81 -21.73
CA LEU A 59 -10.52 -4.43 -21.69
C LEU A 59 -10.27 -2.95 -22.04
N TRP A 60 -10.92 -2.43 -23.09
CA TRP A 60 -10.78 -1.01 -23.48
C TRP A 60 -11.32 -0.07 -22.40
N THR A 61 -12.41 -0.47 -21.74
CA THR A 61 -13.05 0.33 -20.69
C THR A 61 -12.16 0.41 -19.43
N VAL A 62 -11.51 -0.70 -19.04
CA VAL A 62 -10.49 -0.71 -17.98
C VAL A 62 -9.30 0.17 -18.37
N ALA A 63 -8.76 -0.02 -19.57
CA ALA A 63 -7.57 0.69 -20.03
C ALA A 63 -7.78 2.22 -20.03
N ILE A 64 -8.94 2.69 -20.47
CA ILE A 64 -9.27 4.14 -20.45
C ILE A 64 -9.36 4.65 -19.00
N GLY A 65 -10.01 3.91 -18.09
CA GLY A 65 -10.09 4.27 -16.68
C GLY A 65 -8.71 4.35 -16.01
N GLU A 66 -7.86 3.36 -16.27
CA GLU A 66 -6.49 3.32 -15.77
C GLU A 66 -5.64 4.47 -16.33
N ILE A 67 -5.70 4.76 -17.63
CA ILE A 67 -4.96 5.87 -18.25
C ILE A 67 -5.34 7.21 -17.60
N ILE A 68 -6.64 7.44 -17.36
CA ILE A 68 -7.13 8.67 -16.70
C ILE A 68 -6.58 8.77 -15.28
N LEU A 69 -6.59 7.68 -14.51
CA LEU A 69 -6.05 7.66 -13.15
C LEU A 69 -4.54 7.87 -13.12
N PHE A 70 -3.80 7.15 -13.97
CA PHE A 70 -2.34 7.27 -14.06
C PHE A 70 -1.90 8.67 -14.53
N ALA A 71 -2.63 9.29 -15.45
CA ALA A 71 -2.31 10.64 -15.91
C ALA A 71 -2.59 11.71 -14.85
N ARG A 72 -3.64 11.53 -14.02
CA ARG A 72 -4.09 12.55 -13.06
C ARG A 72 -3.48 12.40 -11.66
N LEU A 73 -3.08 11.19 -11.25
CA LEU A 73 -2.46 10.92 -9.96
C LEU A 73 -1.22 11.81 -9.68
N PRO A 74 -0.26 11.99 -10.62
CA PRO A 74 0.89 12.86 -10.40
C PRO A 74 0.49 14.33 -10.19
N THR A 75 -0.47 14.83 -10.97
CA THR A 75 -0.99 16.21 -10.87
C THR A 75 -1.69 16.44 -9.54
N LEU A 76 -2.51 15.47 -9.12
CA LEU A 76 -3.21 15.47 -7.84
C LEU A 76 -2.25 15.41 -6.64
N LYS A 77 -1.20 14.58 -6.74
CA LYS A 77 -0.12 14.52 -5.75
C LYS A 77 0.64 15.85 -5.68
N GLY A 78 0.96 16.46 -6.82
CA GLY A 78 1.61 17.78 -6.89
C GLY A 78 0.76 18.86 -6.22
N SER A 79 -0.54 18.92 -6.52
CA SER A 79 -1.45 19.89 -5.92
C SER A 79 -1.55 19.76 -4.40
N LEU A 80 -1.53 18.54 -3.84
CA LEU A 80 -1.46 18.34 -2.38
C LEU A 80 -0.13 18.86 -1.81
N ILE A 81 0.99 18.52 -2.47
CA ILE A 81 2.33 18.95 -2.02
C ILE A 81 2.42 20.47 -2.01
N ASP A 82 2.01 21.13 -3.09
CA ASP A 82 2.11 22.58 -3.24
C ASP A 82 1.16 23.33 -2.28
N SER A 83 -0.06 22.81 -2.09
CA SER A 83 -1.07 23.45 -1.23
C SER A 83 -0.80 23.27 0.27
N GLU A 84 -0.28 22.12 0.68
CA GLU A 84 -0.16 21.74 2.10
C GLU A 84 1.27 21.84 2.63
N PHE A 85 2.27 21.73 1.75
CA PHE A 85 3.70 21.71 2.12
C PHE A 85 4.51 22.85 1.48
N GLY A 86 3.92 23.63 0.55
CA GLY A 86 4.55 24.76 -0.13
C GLY A 86 5.60 24.34 -1.15
N ASP A 87 6.37 25.30 -1.67
CA ASP A 87 7.51 25.04 -2.54
C ASP A 87 8.47 24.05 -1.87
N LYS A 88 8.92 23.03 -2.61
CA LYS A 88 9.79 21.93 -2.15
C LYS A 88 11.19 22.39 -1.73
N ASN A 89 11.29 23.33 -0.81
CA ASN A 89 12.54 23.83 -0.24
C ASN A 89 13.05 22.92 0.90
N ASN A 90 12.83 21.60 0.76
CA ASN A 90 13.24 20.61 1.75
C ASN A 90 14.42 19.80 1.19
N ASN A 91 15.64 20.14 1.63
CA ASN A 91 16.88 19.40 1.30
C ASN A 91 16.88 17.94 1.80
N PHE A 92 15.86 17.51 2.55
CA PHE A 92 15.75 16.19 3.17
C PHE A 92 14.42 15.51 2.80
N LEU A 93 14.31 15.06 1.54
CA LEU A 93 13.24 14.19 1.07
C LEU A 93 13.75 12.76 0.86
N PRO A 94 12.87 11.75 0.91
CA PRO A 94 13.21 10.39 0.49
C PRO A 94 13.86 10.36 -0.90
N HIS A 95 14.95 9.61 -1.05
CA HIS A 95 15.69 9.55 -2.32
C HIS A 95 14.93 8.79 -3.41
N ASP A 96 14.14 7.78 -3.01
CA ASP A 96 13.25 7.01 -3.88
C ASP A 96 11.78 7.30 -3.51
N ASP A 97 10.91 7.52 -4.50
CA ASP A 97 9.44 7.61 -4.29
C ASP A 97 8.75 6.24 -4.48
N LYS A 98 9.41 5.16 -4.03
CA LYS A 98 8.77 3.84 -4.01
C LYS A 98 7.58 3.90 -3.06
N HIS A 99 6.40 3.50 -3.54
CA HIS A 99 5.17 3.44 -2.74
C HIS A 99 4.76 4.79 -2.11
N HIS A 100 4.99 5.90 -2.83
CA HIS A 100 4.65 7.25 -2.38
C HIS A 100 5.34 7.67 -1.06
N GLN A 101 6.57 7.19 -0.85
CA GLN A 101 7.37 7.49 0.34
C GLN A 101 7.54 8.98 0.60
N GLU A 102 7.70 9.79 -0.44
CA GLU A 102 7.84 11.24 -0.32
C GLU A 102 6.61 11.86 0.36
N SER A 103 5.42 11.58 -0.17
CA SER A 103 4.17 12.13 0.36
C SER A 103 3.82 11.59 1.74
N ARG A 104 4.13 10.31 2.00
CA ARG A 104 3.91 9.70 3.31
C ARG A 104 4.85 10.28 4.36
N TYR A 105 6.09 10.59 4.01
CA TYR A 105 7.02 11.30 4.89
C TYR A 105 6.51 12.71 5.22
N LEU A 106 5.99 13.44 4.24
CA LEU A 106 5.42 14.77 4.46
C LEU A 106 4.23 14.74 5.44
N LEU A 107 3.31 13.78 5.29
CA LEU A 107 2.21 13.57 6.24
C LEU A 107 2.71 13.21 7.65
N PHE A 108 3.72 12.33 7.73
CA PHE A 108 4.36 11.97 8.99
C PHE A 108 4.97 13.20 9.70
N LYS A 109 5.76 13.99 8.97
CA LYS A 109 6.37 15.24 9.43
C LYS A 109 5.33 16.24 9.93
N LYS A 110 4.26 16.46 9.16
CA LYS A 110 3.16 17.36 9.57
C LYS A 110 2.52 16.88 10.87
N SER A 111 2.24 15.59 10.98
CA SER A 111 1.66 14.99 12.19
C SER A 111 2.59 15.17 13.40
N LEU A 112 3.90 14.98 13.25
CA LEU A 112 4.88 15.21 14.34
C LEU A 112 4.94 16.68 14.77
N ARG A 113 4.99 17.62 13.81
CA ARG A 113 5.00 19.06 14.10
C ARG A 113 3.72 19.51 14.81
N SER A 114 2.56 19.03 14.37
CA SER A 114 1.27 19.34 15.01
C SER A 114 1.17 18.85 16.46
N LYS A 115 1.95 17.82 16.81
CA LYS A 115 2.02 17.24 18.16
C LYS A 115 3.20 17.77 18.98
N HIS A 116 3.90 18.81 18.50
CA HIS A 116 5.08 19.41 19.13
C HIS A 116 6.20 18.40 19.46
N ILE A 117 6.41 17.41 18.59
CA ILE A 117 7.48 16.42 18.75
C ILE A 117 8.78 16.97 18.12
N THR A 118 9.83 17.14 18.92
CA THR A 118 11.17 17.61 18.51
C THR A 118 12.09 16.44 18.17
N SER A 119 13.27 16.74 17.61
CA SER A 119 14.31 15.74 17.29
C SER A 119 14.80 14.96 18.51
N SER A 120 14.88 15.60 19.68
CA SER A 120 15.23 14.94 20.95
C SER A 120 14.25 13.82 21.31
N HIS A 121 12.95 14.12 21.29
CA HIS A 121 11.90 13.12 21.59
C HIS A 121 11.90 11.94 20.60
N VAL A 122 12.28 12.17 19.34
CA VAL A 122 12.40 11.12 18.32
C VAL A 122 13.64 10.28 18.58
N LYS A 123 14.77 10.90 18.95
CA LYS A 123 16.03 10.20 19.27
C LYS A 123 15.85 9.24 20.45
N ASP A 124 15.14 9.67 21.48
CA ASP A 124 14.84 8.84 22.66
C ASP A 124 14.00 7.60 22.33
N CYS A 125 13.31 7.59 21.19
CA CYS A 125 12.47 6.48 20.74
C CYS A 125 13.18 5.49 19.81
N TYR A 126 14.44 5.72 19.43
CA TYR A 126 15.15 4.80 18.52
C TYR A 126 15.35 3.42 19.13
N GLU A 127 15.71 3.35 20.41
CA GLU A 127 15.93 2.07 21.10
C GLU A 127 14.66 1.22 21.08
N LEU A 128 13.51 1.82 21.38
CA LEU A 128 12.21 1.15 21.31
C LEU A 128 11.90 0.64 19.90
N LEU A 129 12.23 1.42 18.86
CA LEU A 129 12.04 1.01 17.47
C LEU A 129 12.96 -0.16 17.08
N GLU A 130 14.20 -0.15 17.55
CA GLU A 130 15.16 -1.23 17.32
C GLU A 130 14.70 -2.52 18.02
N THR A 131 14.23 -2.45 19.26
CA THR A 131 13.63 -3.59 19.94
C THR A 131 12.42 -4.14 19.18
N GLN A 132 11.55 -3.26 18.65
CA GLN A 132 10.40 -3.70 17.82
C GLN A 132 10.83 -4.34 16.51
N LEU A 133 11.92 -3.87 15.89
CA LEU A 133 12.50 -4.48 14.70
C LEU A 133 13.05 -5.89 14.99
N GLU A 134 13.70 -6.09 16.14
CA GLU A 134 14.19 -7.41 16.57
C GLU A 134 13.04 -8.38 16.86
N ILE A 135 12.01 -7.92 17.57
CA ILE A 135 10.79 -8.70 17.82
C ILE A 135 10.09 -9.06 16.49
N ALA A 136 9.99 -8.12 15.56
CA ALA A 136 9.39 -8.37 14.25
C ALA A 136 10.26 -9.28 13.36
N GLY A 137 11.59 -9.21 13.49
CA GLY A 137 12.54 -10.06 12.78
C GLY A 137 12.57 -11.51 13.29
N SER A 138 12.33 -11.71 14.58
CA SER A 138 12.19 -13.05 15.20
C SER A 138 10.82 -13.69 14.95
N ALA A 139 9.81 -12.89 14.57
CA ALA A 139 8.51 -13.39 14.11
C ALA A 139 8.62 -14.01 12.71
N GLY A 140 8.99 -15.30 12.66
CA GLY A 140 9.17 -16.08 11.44
C GLY A 140 8.02 -15.92 10.44
N SER A 141 8.39 -15.35 9.29
CA SER A 141 7.73 -15.30 7.97
C SER A 141 6.36 -15.98 7.89
N VAL A 142 5.30 -15.18 8.06
CA VAL A 142 3.92 -15.54 7.69
C VAL A 142 3.86 -16.10 6.27
N LEU A 143 4.71 -15.57 5.36
CA LEU A 143 4.84 -16.05 3.99
C LEU A 143 5.30 -17.51 3.91
N LYS A 144 6.24 -17.95 4.77
CA LYS A 144 6.72 -19.34 4.81
C LYS A 144 5.63 -20.29 5.30
N LYS A 145 4.86 -19.88 6.31
CA LYS A 145 3.71 -20.65 6.83
C LYS A 145 2.56 -20.74 5.80
N PHE A 146 2.31 -19.64 5.10
CA PHE A 146 1.29 -19.60 4.05
C PHE A 146 1.70 -20.42 2.82
N ALA A 147 2.96 -20.34 2.40
CA ALA A 147 3.50 -21.17 1.33
C ALA A 147 3.35 -22.67 1.66
N SER A 148 3.71 -23.10 2.88
CA SER A 148 3.50 -24.49 3.32
C SER A 148 2.03 -24.89 3.38
N PHE A 149 1.14 -23.99 3.80
CA PHE A 149 -0.30 -24.23 3.83
C PHE A 149 -0.87 -24.38 2.40
N SER A 150 -0.53 -23.48 1.50
CA SER A 150 -0.97 -23.52 0.10
C SER A 150 -0.49 -24.79 -0.62
N GLY A 151 0.76 -25.22 -0.38
CA GLY A 151 1.28 -26.49 -0.88
C GLY A 151 0.53 -27.71 -0.31
N GLY A 152 0.18 -27.69 0.97
CA GLY A 152 -0.63 -28.72 1.60
C GLY A 152 -2.05 -28.81 1.05
N VAL A 153 -2.70 -27.66 0.81
CA VAL A 153 -4.04 -27.59 0.19
C VAL A 153 -4.01 -28.10 -1.25
N LEU A 154 -2.99 -27.72 -2.04
CA LEU A 154 -2.81 -28.22 -3.42
C LEU A 154 -2.60 -29.73 -3.46
N LEU A 155 -1.77 -30.28 -2.58
CA LEU A 155 -1.53 -31.73 -2.51
C LEU A 155 -2.76 -32.51 -2.01
N GLY A 156 -3.46 -31.99 -0.98
CA GLY A 156 -4.69 -32.59 -0.47
C GLY A 156 -5.83 -32.57 -1.49
N PHE A 157 -5.96 -31.48 -2.25
CA PHE A 157 -6.95 -31.35 -3.30
C PHE A 157 -6.63 -32.28 -4.48
N SER A 158 -5.37 -32.32 -4.91
CA SER A 158 -4.91 -33.20 -5.99
C SER A 158 -5.16 -34.67 -5.67
N THR A 159 -4.95 -35.10 -4.43
CA THR A 159 -5.19 -36.50 -4.02
C THR A 159 -6.67 -36.84 -3.85
N ALA A 160 -7.51 -35.89 -3.41
CA ALA A 160 -8.95 -36.09 -3.27
C ALA A 160 -9.68 -36.15 -4.62
N VAL A 161 -9.26 -35.34 -5.59
CA VAL A 161 -9.94 -35.17 -6.88
C VAL A 161 -9.48 -36.15 -7.96
N TRP A 162 -8.28 -36.74 -7.81
CA TRP A 162 -7.70 -37.71 -8.76
C TRP A 162 -8.61 -38.89 -9.12
N ARG A 163 -9.58 -39.24 -8.26
CA ARG A 163 -10.46 -40.42 -8.44
C ARG A 163 -11.86 -40.13 -8.96
N GLN A 164 -12.30 -38.87 -9.05
CA GLN A 164 -13.73 -38.56 -9.24
C GLN A 164 -14.07 -37.65 -10.43
N LEU A 165 -13.10 -37.02 -11.09
CA LEU A 165 -13.35 -36.04 -12.15
C LEU A 165 -12.72 -36.44 -13.48
N ASP A 166 -13.42 -36.13 -14.58
CA ASP A 166 -12.90 -36.23 -15.94
C ASP A 166 -11.70 -35.29 -16.13
N THR A 167 -10.80 -35.63 -17.06
CA THR A 167 -9.50 -34.96 -17.25
C THR A 167 -9.65 -33.46 -17.57
N SER A 168 -10.75 -33.07 -18.20
CA SER A 168 -11.09 -31.68 -18.56
C SER A 168 -11.56 -30.86 -17.35
N GLU A 169 -12.37 -31.43 -16.46
CA GLU A 169 -12.87 -30.75 -15.26
C GLU A 169 -11.74 -30.60 -14.22
N LEU A 170 -10.84 -31.58 -14.16
CA LEU A 170 -9.64 -31.55 -13.31
C LEU A 170 -8.69 -30.41 -13.69
N LEU A 171 -8.56 -30.11 -14.98
CA LEU A 171 -7.80 -28.96 -15.50
C LEU A 171 -8.44 -27.61 -15.14
N TYR A 172 -9.77 -27.50 -15.22
CA TYR A 172 -10.49 -26.28 -14.84
C TYR A 172 -10.37 -25.98 -13.35
N VAL A 173 -10.56 -26.98 -12.50
CA VAL A 173 -10.48 -26.77 -11.05
C VAL A 173 -9.03 -26.56 -10.60
N GLY A 174 -8.06 -27.27 -11.18
CA GLY A 174 -6.64 -27.06 -10.92
C GLY A 174 -6.16 -25.66 -11.30
N SER A 175 -6.56 -25.15 -12.48
CA SER A 175 -6.21 -23.79 -12.92
C SER A 175 -6.87 -22.71 -12.06
N ALA A 176 -8.13 -22.88 -11.65
CA ALA A 176 -8.81 -21.96 -10.74
C ALA A 176 -8.13 -21.89 -9.35
N LEU A 177 -7.67 -23.03 -8.83
CA LEU A 177 -7.02 -23.11 -7.52
C LEU A 177 -5.60 -22.52 -7.55
N VAL A 178 -4.86 -22.72 -8.65
CA VAL A 178 -3.59 -22.02 -8.90
C VAL A 178 -3.80 -20.52 -9.04
N ALA A 179 -4.82 -20.08 -9.78
CA ALA A 179 -5.16 -18.66 -9.93
C ALA A 179 -5.53 -18.02 -8.58
N LEU A 180 -6.28 -18.73 -7.73
CA LEU A 180 -6.59 -18.28 -6.37
C LEU A 180 -5.32 -18.16 -5.51
N CYS A 181 -4.44 -19.16 -5.53
CA CYS A 181 -3.18 -19.12 -4.80
C CYS A 181 -2.27 -17.97 -5.27
N LEU A 182 -2.18 -17.74 -6.58
CA LEU A 182 -1.44 -16.62 -7.17
C LEU A 182 -2.06 -15.27 -6.79
N PHE A 183 -3.39 -15.17 -6.79
CA PHE A 183 -4.09 -13.96 -6.36
C PHE A 183 -3.83 -13.66 -4.88
N VAL A 184 -3.90 -14.67 -4.00
CA VAL A 184 -3.57 -14.48 -2.58
C VAL A 184 -2.10 -14.12 -2.39
N MET A 185 -1.18 -14.74 -3.13
CA MET A 185 0.24 -14.36 -3.12
C MET A 185 0.47 -12.91 -3.58
N PHE A 186 -0.22 -12.47 -4.62
CA PHE A 186 -0.19 -11.09 -5.09
C PHE A 186 -0.70 -10.12 -4.03
N VAL A 187 -1.83 -10.43 -3.38
CA VAL A 187 -2.37 -9.63 -2.26
C VAL A 187 -1.38 -9.58 -1.08
N LEU A 188 -0.71 -10.69 -0.76
CA LEU A 188 0.30 -10.74 0.29
C LEU A 188 1.56 -9.94 -0.06
N LEU A 189 1.96 -9.87 -1.33
CA LEU A 189 3.09 -9.05 -1.80
C LEU A 189 2.78 -7.55 -1.78
N LEU A 190 1.52 -7.16 -1.96
CA LEU A 190 1.08 -5.77 -1.87
C LEU A 190 1.02 -5.24 -0.42
N ILE A 191 1.03 -6.13 0.58
CA ILE A 191 1.00 -5.74 2.00
C ILE A 191 2.45 -5.71 2.50
N PRO A 192 3.06 -4.52 2.70
CA PRO A 192 4.42 -4.45 3.21
C PRO A 192 4.48 -5.13 4.57
N SER A 193 5.52 -5.94 4.73
CA SER A 193 5.75 -6.72 5.95
C SER A 193 5.89 -5.80 7.16
N LYS A 194 5.63 -6.33 8.36
CA LYS A 194 5.82 -5.56 9.61
C LYS A 194 7.25 -5.02 9.71
N VAL A 195 8.24 -5.80 9.28
CA VAL A 195 9.65 -5.40 9.28
C VAL A 195 9.91 -4.26 8.30
N GLU A 196 9.39 -4.33 7.08
CA GLU A 196 9.54 -3.25 6.09
C GLU A 196 8.90 -1.95 6.57
N LYS A 197 7.70 -2.02 7.17
CA LYS A 197 7.03 -0.86 7.78
C LYS A 197 7.88 -0.23 8.89
N LEU A 198 8.44 -1.05 9.78
CA LEU A 198 9.29 -0.54 10.86
C LEU A 198 10.62 0.05 10.34
N ARG A 199 11.20 -0.52 9.28
CA ARG A 199 12.39 0.05 8.62
C ARG A 199 12.08 1.39 7.95
N GLU A 200 10.95 1.50 7.28
CA GLU A 200 10.50 2.76 6.69
C GLU A 200 10.21 3.83 7.76
N MET A 201 9.60 3.44 8.88
CA MET A 201 9.42 4.33 10.03
C MET A 201 10.77 4.82 10.59
N LYS A 202 11.77 3.93 10.70
CA LYS A 202 13.14 4.30 11.12
C LYS A 202 13.73 5.33 10.16
N TYR A 203 13.59 5.10 8.86
CA TYR A 203 14.07 6.03 7.84
C TYR A 203 13.40 7.41 7.94
N PHE A 204 12.08 7.47 8.15
CA PHE A 204 11.36 8.74 8.33
C PHE A 204 11.78 9.47 9.61
N MET A 205 11.99 8.75 10.72
CA MET A 205 12.51 9.33 11.96
C MET A 205 13.91 9.93 11.75
N GLN A 206 14.79 9.25 11.01
CA GLN A 206 16.13 9.75 10.70
C GLN A 206 16.11 11.00 9.84
N LEU A 207 15.27 11.03 8.80
CA LEU A 207 15.08 12.22 7.97
C LEU A 207 14.56 13.40 8.79
N TYR A 208 13.58 13.17 9.65
CA TYR A 208 13.01 14.21 10.51
C TYR A 208 14.04 14.77 11.49
N CYS A 209 14.86 13.92 12.12
CA CYS A 209 15.92 14.37 13.02
C CYS A 209 16.96 15.23 12.29
N LYS A 210 17.41 14.81 11.10
CA LYS A 210 18.38 15.57 10.29
C LYS A 210 17.86 16.92 9.83
N GLU A 211 16.56 17.05 9.61
CA GLU A 211 15.93 18.31 9.21
C GLU A 211 15.75 19.28 10.39
N CYS A 212 15.66 18.76 11.62
CA CYS A 212 15.42 19.54 12.83
C CYS A 212 16.70 19.82 13.64
N GLU A 213 17.86 19.38 13.15
CA GLU A 213 19.19 19.75 13.63
C GLU A 213 19.66 21.06 12.98
#